data_AF-A0A929ZSN8-F1
#
_entry.id   AF-A0A929ZSN8-F1
#
_cell.length_a   1.000
_cell.length_b   1.000
_cell.length_c   1.000
_cell.angle_alpha   90.00
_cell.angle_beta   90.00
_cell.angle_gamma   90.00
#
_symmetry.space_group_name_H-M   'P 1'
#
loop_
_entity.id
_entity.type
_entity.pdbx_description
1 polymer ?
#
loop_
_entity_poly.entity_id
_entity_poly.type
_entity_poly.pdbx_seq_one_letter_code
_entity_poly.pdbx_strand_id
1 'polypeptide(L)'
;MKTVSHFRNRFGVPNPAGAGYLVTIDLPYPMRLAWDKNQIVRKITCHKEIAEPLKAVFSDILKHYGLDKIRELGIDIFGGCFNFRKMRGGSEFSIHSWGLAIDLDPERNQLKETARTARFARPEYKAMIDIFYKHGFISLGREKNYDWMHFQWEKF
;
A
#
# COMPACT_ATOMS: atom_id res chain seq x y z
N MET A 1 1.56 7.09 -14.28
CA MET A 1 1.76 5.78 -13.65
C MET A 1 2.97 5.08 -14.26
N LYS A 2 3.97 4.86 -13.42
CA LYS A 2 5.20 4.13 -13.76
C LYS A 2 4.90 2.65 -14.03
N THR A 3 5.53 2.12 -15.06
CA THR A 3 5.50 0.69 -15.40
C THR A 3 6.61 -0.07 -14.68
N VAL A 4 6.54 -1.40 -14.65
CA VAL A 4 7.59 -2.27 -14.08
C VAL A 4 8.99 -1.96 -14.64
N SER A 5 9.09 -1.60 -15.93
CA SER A 5 10.36 -1.19 -16.55
C SER A 5 10.95 0.06 -15.88
N HIS A 6 10.12 1.06 -15.54
CA HIS A 6 10.59 2.26 -14.84
C HIS A 6 11.14 1.92 -13.44
N PHE A 7 10.46 1.05 -12.70
CA PHE A 7 10.94 0.59 -11.39
C PHE A 7 12.25 -0.19 -11.52
N ARG A 8 12.35 -1.11 -12.49
CA ARG A 8 13.58 -1.87 -12.75
C ARG A 8 14.75 -0.96 -13.12
N ASN A 9 14.52 0.06 -13.93
CA ASN A 9 15.55 1.00 -14.34
C ASN A 9 16.04 1.88 -13.17
N ARG A 10 15.13 2.29 -12.27
CA ARG A 10 15.48 3.13 -11.13
C ARG A 10 16.09 2.36 -9.96
N PHE A 11 15.54 1.18 -9.64
CA PHE A 11 15.80 0.43 -8.42
C PHE A 11 16.52 -0.89 -8.64
N GLY A 12 16.78 -1.26 -9.91
CA GLY A 12 17.35 -2.55 -10.26
C GLY A 12 16.34 -3.70 -10.22
N VAL A 13 16.84 -4.92 -10.38
CA VAL A 13 16.04 -6.14 -10.29
C VAL A 13 15.81 -6.48 -8.82
N PRO A 14 14.55 -6.75 -8.39
CA PRO A 14 14.27 -7.09 -7.00
C PRO A 14 14.84 -8.48 -6.69
N ASN A 15 15.11 -8.76 -5.42
CA ASN A 15 15.60 -10.05 -4.97
C ASN A 15 14.77 -10.61 -3.80
N PRO A 16 14.76 -11.95 -3.58
CA PRO A 16 13.94 -12.57 -2.54
C PRO A 16 14.21 -12.05 -1.12
N ALA A 17 15.45 -11.68 -0.82
CA ALA A 17 15.85 -11.19 0.49
C ALA A 17 15.58 -9.69 0.67
N GLY A 18 15.27 -8.96 -0.40
CA GLY A 18 15.23 -7.50 -0.40
C GLY A 18 16.55 -6.83 -0.02
N ALA A 19 17.67 -7.55 -0.20
CA ALA A 19 18.99 -7.12 0.23
C ALA A 19 19.39 -5.83 -0.50
N GLY A 20 19.88 -4.84 0.27
CA GLY A 20 20.38 -3.56 -0.23
C GLY A 20 19.34 -2.44 -0.35
N TYR A 21 18.04 -2.74 -0.19
CA TYR A 21 16.98 -1.75 -0.37
C TYR A 21 15.82 -1.77 0.63
N LEU A 22 15.60 -2.86 1.37
CA LEU A 22 14.55 -2.89 2.39
C LEU A 22 15.01 -2.33 3.74
N VAL A 23 14.07 -1.67 4.42
CA VAL A 23 14.18 -1.24 5.82
C VAL A 23 12.86 -1.54 6.53
N THR A 24 12.90 -1.64 7.85
CA THR A 24 11.69 -1.79 8.67
C THR A 24 11.39 -0.49 9.39
N ILE A 25 10.14 -0.05 9.31
CA ILE A 25 9.65 1.17 9.97
C ILE A 25 8.60 0.85 11.02
N ASP A 26 8.57 1.64 12.09
CA ASP A 26 7.44 1.67 13.02
C ASP A 26 6.24 2.40 12.40
N LEU A 27 5.04 1.86 12.62
CA LEU A 27 3.78 2.45 12.20
C LEU A 27 3.29 3.47 13.23
N PRO A 28 2.73 4.63 12.79
CA PRO A 28 2.11 5.62 13.67
C PRO A 28 0.92 5.11 14.50
N TYR A 29 0.30 4.00 14.09
CA TYR A 29 -0.75 3.30 14.83
C TYR A 29 -0.72 1.80 14.53
N PRO A 30 -1.19 0.95 15.46
CA PRO A 30 -1.28 -0.49 15.24
C PRO A 30 -2.26 -0.82 14.12
N MET A 31 -1.86 -1.71 13.23
CA MET A 31 -2.69 -2.30 12.19
C MET A 31 -3.07 -3.75 12.54
N ARG A 32 -4.15 -4.26 11.94
CA ARG A 32 -4.60 -5.65 12.05
C ARG A 32 -4.26 -6.38 10.76
N LEU A 33 -3.74 -7.59 10.84
CA LEU A 33 -3.41 -8.37 9.66
C LEU A 33 -4.68 -8.81 8.93
N ALA A 34 -4.71 -8.69 7.59
CA ALA A 34 -5.94 -8.94 6.84
C ALA A 34 -6.49 -10.36 7.01
N TRP A 35 -5.61 -11.37 7.04
CA TRP A 35 -5.99 -12.79 7.17
C TRP A 35 -6.03 -13.30 8.61
N ASP A 36 -5.62 -12.50 9.59
CA ASP A 36 -5.82 -12.75 11.02
C ASP A 36 -5.94 -11.42 11.77
N LYS A 37 -7.17 -10.94 11.93
CA LYS A 37 -7.44 -9.62 12.49
C LYS A 37 -7.12 -9.51 14.00
N ASN A 38 -6.78 -10.63 14.66
CA ASN A 38 -6.27 -10.64 16.03
C ASN A 38 -4.76 -10.36 16.08
N GLN A 39 -4.04 -10.55 14.97
CA GLN A 39 -2.62 -10.27 14.89
C GLN A 39 -2.38 -8.78 14.61
N ILE A 40 -1.59 -8.15 15.47
CA ILE A 40 -1.28 -6.72 15.40
C ILE A 40 0.06 -6.48 14.72
N VAL A 41 0.04 -5.68 13.66
CA VAL A 41 1.20 -5.19 12.92
C VAL A 41 1.56 -3.80 13.46
N ARG A 42 2.75 -3.68 14.05
CA ARG A 42 3.31 -2.39 14.53
C ARG A 42 4.46 -1.90 13.68
N LYS A 43 5.00 -2.78 12.85
CA LYS A 43 6.15 -2.52 11.99
C LYS A 43 5.89 -3.09 10.61
N ILE A 44 6.36 -2.42 9.58
CA ILE A 44 6.30 -2.91 8.21
C ILE A 44 7.68 -2.80 7.55
N THR A 45 7.98 -3.74 6.67
CA THR A 45 9.19 -3.71 5.84
C THR A 45 8.85 -3.17 4.46
N CYS A 46 9.55 -2.12 4.05
CA CYS A 46 9.35 -1.40 2.79
C CYS A 46 10.69 -0.97 2.19
N HIS A 47 10.67 -0.43 0.97
CA HIS A 47 11.85 0.17 0.37
C HIS A 47 12.31 1.40 1.15
N LYS A 48 13.62 1.59 1.29
CA LYS A 48 14.22 2.75 1.99
C LYS A 48 13.76 4.11 1.45
N GLU A 49 13.51 4.20 0.14
CA GLU A 49 13.05 5.43 -0.51
C GLU A 49 11.64 5.87 -0.08
N ILE A 50 10.79 4.93 0.36
CA ILE A 50 9.42 5.23 0.78
C ILE A 50 9.23 5.19 2.29
N ALA A 51 10.29 4.92 3.06
CA ALA A 51 10.19 4.77 4.52
C ALA A 51 9.57 6.01 5.19
N GLU A 52 10.13 7.19 4.92
CA GLU A 52 9.62 8.44 5.51
C GLU A 52 8.27 8.89 4.89
N PRO A 53 8.08 8.86 3.55
CA PRO A 53 6.77 9.12 2.94
C PRO A 53 5.65 8.22 3.50
N LEU A 54 5.91 6.93 3.70
CA LEU A 54 4.91 5.98 4.18
C LEU A 54 4.57 6.21 5.66
N LYS A 55 5.55 6.55 6.51
CA LYS A 55 5.28 7.01 7.88
C LYS A 55 4.44 8.28 7.89
N ALA A 56 4.72 9.22 6.99
CA ALA A 56 3.98 10.47 6.89
C ALA A 56 2.52 10.25 6.44
N VAL A 57 2.28 9.32 5.50
CA VAL A 57 0.92 8.88 5.11
C VAL A 57 0.14 8.44 6.33
N PHE A 58 0.67 7.50 7.12
CA PHE A 58 -0.06 6.99 8.27
C PHE A 58 -0.19 8.01 9.40
N SER A 59 0.78 8.90 9.57
CA SER A 59 0.66 10.00 10.53
C SER A 59 -0.47 10.96 10.16
N ASP A 60 -0.58 11.32 8.88
CA ASP A 60 -1.65 12.20 8.39
C ASP A 60 -3.03 11.51 8.42
N ILE A 61 -3.11 10.21 8.10
CA ILE A 61 -4.34 9.42 8.25
C ILE A 61 -4.78 9.41 9.72
N LEU A 62 -3.86 9.16 10.66
CA LEU A 62 -4.14 9.20 12.10
C LEU A 62 -4.65 10.57 12.53
N LYS A 63 -4.00 11.63 12.08
CA LYS A 63 -4.39 13.01 12.38
C LYS A 63 -5.77 13.36 11.82
N HIS A 64 -6.11 12.88 10.62
CA HIS A 64 -7.38 13.20 9.97
C HIS A 64 -8.57 12.43 10.55
N TYR A 65 -8.42 11.12 10.72
CA TYR A 65 -9.53 10.24 11.09
C TYR A 65 -9.58 9.94 12.59
N GLY A 66 -8.44 9.92 13.28
CA GLY A 66 -8.32 9.33 14.61
C GLY A 66 -8.40 7.80 14.58
N LEU A 67 -7.93 7.16 15.66
CA LEU A 67 -7.78 5.71 15.71
C LEU A 67 -9.11 4.95 15.60
N ASP A 68 -10.16 5.44 16.26
CA ASP A 68 -11.45 4.76 16.28
C ASP A 68 -12.09 4.73 14.90
N LYS A 69 -12.05 5.85 14.18
CA LYS A 69 -12.58 5.92 12.81
C LYS A 69 -11.77 5.09 11.83
N ILE A 70 -10.44 5.05 11.99
CA ILE A 70 -9.56 4.19 11.19
C ILE A 70 -9.98 2.72 11.34
N ARG A 71 -10.25 2.27 12.58
CA ARG A 71 -10.69 0.90 12.86
C ARG A 71 -12.08 0.59 12.32
N GLU A 72 -13.01 1.53 12.46
CA GLU A 72 -14.38 1.43 11.92
C GLU A 72 -14.36 1.29 10.40
N LEU A 73 -13.56 2.11 9.73
CA LEU A 73 -13.38 2.08 8.28
C LEU A 73 -12.52 0.89 7.81
N GLY A 74 -11.75 0.28 8.70
CA GLY A 74 -10.81 -0.81 8.39
C GLY A 74 -9.60 -0.35 7.58
N ILE A 75 -9.23 0.93 7.69
CA ILE A 75 -8.00 1.48 7.09
C ILE A 75 -6.76 0.84 7.74
N ASP A 76 -6.90 0.35 8.97
CA ASP A 76 -5.87 -0.40 9.69
C ASP A 76 -5.77 -1.88 9.29
N ILE A 77 -6.55 -2.36 8.32
CA ILE A 77 -6.45 -3.75 7.85
C ILE A 77 -5.29 -3.85 6.85
N PHE A 78 -4.17 -4.43 7.29
CA PHE A 78 -2.93 -4.52 6.51
C PHE A 78 -2.92 -5.73 5.56
N GLY A 79 -2.83 -5.48 4.26
CA GLY A 79 -2.76 -6.49 3.20
C GLY A 79 -1.35 -6.88 2.76
N GLY A 80 -0.33 -6.08 3.08
CA GLY A 80 1.07 -6.36 2.78
C GLY A 80 1.83 -5.17 2.18
N CYS A 81 3.16 -5.19 2.27
CA CYS A 81 4.04 -4.18 1.67
C CYS A 81 5.15 -4.83 0.81
N PHE A 82 6.20 -5.39 1.41
CA PHE A 82 7.15 -6.22 0.67
C PHE A 82 6.63 -7.65 0.50
N ASN A 83 6.65 -8.15 -0.74
CA ASN A 83 6.42 -9.54 -1.09
C ASN A 83 7.09 -9.84 -2.44
N PHE A 84 8.18 -10.61 -2.44
CA PHE A 84 8.89 -10.97 -3.66
C PHE A 84 8.09 -12.01 -4.46
N ARG A 85 7.42 -11.55 -5.53
CA ARG A 85 6.61 -12.41 -6.40
C ARG A 85 6.43 -11.84 -7.80
N LYS A 86 6.16 -12.72 -8.75
CA LYS A 86 5.59 -12.34 -10.05
C LYS A 86 4.11 -11.98 -9.91
N MET A 87 3.60 -11.17 -10.82
CA MET A 87 2.18 -10.92 -10.94
C MET A 87 1.45 -12.20 -11.38
N ARG A 88 0.20 -12.37 -10.91
CA ARG A 88 -0.61 -13.53 -11.28
C ARG A 88 -0.87 -13.53 -12.79
N GLY A 89 -0.54 -14.64 -13.46
CA GLY A 89 -0.75 -14.79 -14.91
C GLY A 89 0.27 -14.05 -15.79
N GLY A 90 1.36 -13.53 -15.22
CA GLY A 90 2.41 -12.83 -15.97
C GLY A 90 3.83 -13.24 -15.57
N SER A 91 4.80 -12.75 -16.34
CA SER A 91 6.24 -12.98 -16.10
C SER A 91 6.91 -11.85 -15.31
N GLU A 92 6.26 -10.69 -15.25
CA GLU A 92 6.76 -9.48 -14.61
C GLU A 92 6.60 -9.50 -13.08
N PHE A 93 7.55 -8.85 -12.38
CA PHE A 93 7.50 -8.70 -10.93
C PHE A 93 6.39 -7.74 -10.50
N SER A 94 5.72 -8.06 -9.39
CA SER A 94 4.85 -7.11 -8.71
C SER A 94 5.66 -5.98 -8.10
N ILE A 95 5.11 -4.77 -8.01
CA ILE A 95 5.74 -3.61 -7.33
C ILE A 95 6.04 -3.91 -5.85
N HIS A 96 5.26 -4.81 -5.22
CA HIS A 96 5.56 -5.33 -3.89
C HIS A 96 6.92 -6.02 -3.79
N SER A 97 7.51 -6.50 -4.89
CA SER A 97 8.84 -7.13 -4.89
C SER A 97 9.97 -6.15 -4.61
N TRP A 98 9.75 -4.85 -4.78
CA TRP A 98 10.68 -3.81 -4.35
C TRP A 98 10.34 -3.25 -2.96
N GLY A 99 9.17 -3.60 -2.39
CA GLY A 99 8.64 -2.93 -1.20
C GLY A 99 8.20 -1.49 -1.48
N LEU A 100 7.78 -1.20 -2.72
CA LEU A 100 7.37 0.13 -3.19
C LEU A 100 5.85 0.28 -3.31
N ALA A 101 5.09 -0.69 -2.80
CA ALA A 101 3.64 -0.68 -2.77
C ALA A 101 3.12 -1.21 -1.44
N ILE A 102 1.87 -0.87 -1.12
CA ILE A 102 1.15 -1.37 0.04
C ILE A 102 -0.29 -1.65 -0.33
N ASP A 103 -0.83 -2.75 0.20
CA ASP A 103 -2.25 -3.10 0.11
C ASP A 103 -2.94 -2.89 1.45
N LEU A 104 -4.13 -2.28 1.45
CA LEU A 104 -4.99 -2.12 2.63
C LEU A 104 -6.38 -2.71 2.37
N ASP A 105 -6.95 -3.36 3.38
CA ASP A 105 -8.30 -3.97 3.38
C ASP A 105 -8.62 -4.82 2.13
N PRO A 106 -7.78 -5.84 1.82
CA PRO A 106 -7.87 -6.60 0.56
C PRO A 106 -9.17 -7.40 0.43
N GLU A 107 -9.80 -7.81 1.54
CA GLU A 107 -11.06 -8.57 1.52
C GLU A 107 -12.23 -7.78 0.92
N ARG A 108 -12.24 -6.45 1.12
CA ARG A 108 -13.33 -5.54 0.70
C ARG A 108 -12.95 -4.62 -0.47
N ASN A 109 -11.80 -4.89 -1.10
CA ASN A 109 -11.25 -4.14 -2.23
C ASN A 109 -10.55 -5.10 -3.22
N GLN A 110 -11.24 -6.16 -3.64
CA GLN A 110 -10.61 -7.23 -4.40
C GLN A 110 -10.13 -6.74 -5.77
N LEU A 111 -9.15 -7.44 -6.34
CA LEU A 111 -8.44 -7.07 -7.58
C LEU A 111 -9.33 -6.58 -8.73
N LYS A 112 -10.52 -7.17 -8.91
CA LYS A 112 -11.45 -6.85 -10.03
C LYS A 112 -12.61 -5.94 -9.64
N GLU A 113 -12.69 -5.51 -8.37
CA GLU A 113 -13.72 -4.57 -7.95
C GLU A 113 -13.50 -3.21 -8.57
N THR A 114 -14.59 -2.59 -9.02
CA THR A 114 -14.59 -1.22 -9.54
C THR A 114 -15.14 -0.28 -8.47
N ALA A 115 -15.18 1.02 -8.79
CA ALA A 115 -15.80 2.04 -7.95
C ALA A 115 -17.24 1.73 -7.54
N ARG A 116 -17.92 0.84 -8.27
CA ARG A 116 -19.28 0.39 -7.96
C ARG A 116 -19.37 -0.45 -6.69
N THR A 117 -18.32 -1.22 -6.35
CA THR A 117 -18.37 -2.19 -5.24
C THR A 117 -17.25 -2.02 -4.23
N ALA A 118 -16.07 -1.57 -4.67
CA ALA A 118 -14.90 -1.43 -3.82
C ALA A 118 -15.15 -0.51 -2.62
N ARG A 119 -14.70 -0.93 -1.43
CA ARG A 119 -14.86 -0.15 -0.20
C ARG A 119 -14.22 1.23 -0.30
N PHE A 120 -12.98 1.30 -0.78
CA PHE A 120 -12.20 2.54 -0.85
C PHE A 120 -12.63 3.51 -1.95
N ALA A 121 -13.58 3.12 -2.81
CA ALA A 121 -14.18 4.04 -3.77
C ALA A 121 -15.23 4.99 -3.15
N ARG A 122 -15.65 4.72 -1.91
CA ARG A 122 -16.70 5.49 -1.25
C ARG A 122 -16.18 6.83 -0.71
N PRO A 123 -17.05 7.86 -0.56
CA PRO A 123 -16.63 9.22 -0.21
C PRO A 123 -15.81 9.32 1.09
N GLU A 124 -16.09 8.47 2.08
CA GLU A 124 -15.40 8.48 3.38
C GLU A 124 -13.90 8.14 3.29
N TYR A 125 -13.45 7.50 2.21
CA TYR A 125 -12.03 7.18 1.95
C TYR A 125 -11.31 8.22 1.09
N LYS A 126 -12.02 9.26 0.61
CA LYS A 126 -11.43 10.26 -0.28
C LYS A 126 -10.19 10.91 0.35
N ALA A 127 -10.27 11.29 1.63
CA ALA A 127 -9.16 11.93 2.32
C ALA A 127 -7.97 10.97 2.49
N MET A 128 -8.20 9.69 2.84
CA MET A 128 -7.13 8.67 2.86
C MET A 128 -6.39 8.60 1.53
N ILE A 129 -7.12 8.48 0.41
CA ILE A 129 -6.49 8.39 -0.91
C ILE A 129 -5.76 9.70 -1.24
N ASP A 130 -6.35 10.87 -0.97
CA ASP A 130 -5.69 12.17 -1.19
C ASP A 130 -4.39 12.31 -0.37
N ILE A 131 -4.34 11.77 0.84
CA ILE A 131 -3.13 11.72 1.67
C ILE A 131 -2.04 10.86 1.03
N PHE A 132 -2.37 9.69 0.46
CA PHE A 132 -1.41 8.90 -0.31
C PHE A 132 -0.82 9.71 -1.49
N TYR A 133 -1.67 10.41 -2.24
CA TYR A 133 -1.24 11.27 -3.36
C TYR A 133 -0.34 12.42 -2.91
N LYS A 134 -0.71 13.09 -1.80
CA LYS A 134 0.10 14.16 -1.19
C LYS A 134 1.54 13.69 -0.91
N HIS A 135 1.71 12.43 -0.48
CA HIS A 135 3.00 11.87 -0.12
C HIS A 135 3.71 11.13 -1.27
N GLY A 136 3.19 11.17 -2.50
CA GLY A 136 3.87 10.64 -3.69
C GLY A 136 3.48 9.22 -4.10
N PHE A 137 2.42 8.66 -3.51
CA PHE A 137 1.82 7.40 -3.94
C PHE A 137 0.63 7.65 -4.87
N ILE A 138 0.25 6.64 -5.64
CA ILE A 138 -0.99 6.63 -6.42
C ILE A 138 -1.83 5.41 -6.07
N SER A 139 -3.14 5.48 -6.32
CA SER A 139 -4.07 4.36 -6.13
C SER A 139 -4.43 3.76 -7.48
N LEU A 140 -4.27 2.44 -7.65
CA LEU A 140 -4.76 1.79 -8.88
C LEU A 140 -6.29 1.89 -9.00
N GLY A 141 -6.99 1.83 -7.88
CA GLY A 141 -8.43 2.08 -7.81
C GLY A 141 -8.81 3.42 -8.44
N ARG A 142 -8.14 4.51 -8.07
CA ARG A 142 -8.41 5.84 -8.64
C ARG A 142 -7.94 5.98 -10.09
N GLU A 143 -6.76 5.48 -10.42
CA GLU A 143 -6.16 5.66 -11.76
C GLU A 143 -6.75 4.74 -12.84
N LYS A 144 -7.24 3.56 -12.44
CA LYS A 144 -7.62 2.49 -13.37
C LYS A 144 -8.94 1.82 -13.05
N ASN A 145 -9.58 2.16 -11.93
CA ASN A 145 -10.86 1.60 -11.52
C ASN A 145 -10.83 0.07 -11.28
N TYR A 146 -9.71 -0.44 -10.79
CA TYR A 146 -9.54 -1.80 -10.29
C TYR A 146 -8.44 -1.82 -9.21
N ASP A 147 -8.34 -2.90 -8.43
CA ASP A 147 -7.30 -3.06 -7.39
C ASP A 147 -7.28 -1.91 -6.36
N TRP A 148 -8.45 -1.60 -5.79
CA TRP A 148 -8.62 -0.44 -4.91
C TRP A 148 -7.81 -0.54 -3.62
N MET A 149 -7.40 -1.74 -3.20
CA MET A 149 -6.51 -1.94 -2.04
C MET A 149 -5.10 -1.38 -2.28
N HIS A 150 -4.68 -1.25 -3.54
CA HIS A 150 -3.28 -1.06 -3.91
C HIS A 150 -2.88 0.41 -4.03
N PHE A 151 -1.82 0.75 -3.30
CA PHE A 151 -1.14 2.04 -3.39
C PHE A 151 0.34 1.82 -3.71
N GLN A 152 0.86 2.52 -4.72
CA GLN A 152 2.25 2.36 -5.15
C GLN A 152 2.98 3.70 -5.30
N TRP A 153 4.29 3.65 -5.10
CA TRP A 153 5.18 4.79 -5.27
C TRP A 153 5.19 5.30 -6.71
N GLU A 154 5.03 6.61 -6.91
CA GLU A 154 5.06 7.24 -8.24
C GLU A 154 6.11 8.35 -8.34
N LYS A 155 6.55 8.92 -7.21
CA LYS A 155 7.41 10.11 -7.15
C LYS A 155 8.90 9.78 -7.30
N PHE A 156 9.33 9.41 -8.51
CA PHE A 156 10.73 9.27 -8.91
C PHE A 156 10.95 9.41 -10.43
#